data_AF-A0A957I2D3-F1
#
_entry.id   AF-A0A957I2D3-F1
#
_cell.length_a   1.000
_cell.length_b   1.000
_cell.length_c   1.000
_cell.angle_alpha   90.00
_cell.angle_beta   90.00
_cell.angle_gamma   90.00
#
_symmetry.space_group_name_H-M   'P 1'
#
loop_
_entity.id
_entity.type
_entity.pdbx_description
1 polymer ?
#
loop_
_entity_poly.entity_id
_entity_poly.type
_entity_poly.pdbx_seq_one_letter_code
_entity_poly.pdbx_strand_id
1 'polypeptide(L)'
;MELEAWFLSMYQLFQKIHPSLTVPFIEEKIGFDLSKVNPEEQFFHPANEFGLILNLVGITYNKSFDQMEGILSKIDSTDIRNSLENNRCNSFARFLMIWEWG
;
A
#
# COMPACT_ATOMS: atom_id res chain seq x y z
N MET A 1 13.49 5.17 1.51
CA MET A 1 12.31 4.36 1.18
C MET A 1 11.66 3.89 2.45
N GLU A 2 10.33 3.97 2.50
CA GLU A 2 9.54 3.61 3.67
C GLU A 2 8.70 2.37 3.36
N LEU A 3 8.30 1.62 4.39
CA LEU A 3 7.48 0.41 4.27
C LEU A 3 6.13 0.69 3.60
N GLU A 4 5.61 1.91 3.76
CA GLU A 4 4.32 2.32 3.23
C GLU A 4 4.30 2.37 1.69
N ALA A 5 5.46 2.50 1.04
CA ALA A 5 5.55 2.33 -0.41
C ALA A 5 5.10 0.93 -0.86
N TRP A 6 5.39 -0.09 -0.05
CA TRP A 6 4.98 -1.47 -0.31
C TRP A 6 3.47 -1.63 -0.10
N PHE A 7 2.92 -1.02 0.95
CA PHE A 7 1.47 -1.03 1.17
C PHE A 7 0.71 -0.30 0.05
N LEU A 8 1.26 0.82 -0.45
CA LEU A 8 0.69 1.55 -1.58
C LEU A 8 0.74 0.73 -2.88
N SER A 9 1.76 -0.11 -3.09
CA SER A 9 1.81 -1.00 -4.26
C SER A 9 0.84 -2.17 -4.15
N MET A 10 0.46 -2.56 -2.92
CA MET A 10 -0.62 -3.49 -2.58
C MET A 10 -1.99 -2.78 -2.51
N TYR A 11 -2.38 -2.02 -3.53
CA TYR A 11 -3.59 -1.18 -3.53
C TYR A 11 -4.92 -1.87 -3.13
N GLN A 12 -5.02 -3.20 -3.23
CA GLN A 12 -6.19 -3.95 -2.74
C GLN A 12 -6.27 -4.05 -1.21
N LEU A 13 -5.14 -3.90 -0.52
CA LEU A 13 -5.04 -3.85 0.94
C LEU A 13 -5.95 -2.79 1.55
N PHE A 14 -6.14 -1.65 0.86
CA PHE A 14 -6.98 -0.57 1.37
C PHE A 14 -8.45 -1.00 1.52
N GLN A 15 -8.99 -1.79 0.57
CA GLN A 15 -10.36 -2.33 0.70
C GLN A 15 -10.46 -3.35 1.85
N LYS A 16 -9.38 -4.07 2.15
CA LYS A 16 -9.31 -4.98 3.30
C LYS A 16 -9.24 -4.22 4.63
N ILE A 17 -8.60 -3.04 4.64
CA ILE A 17 -8.58 -2.14 5.80
C ILE A 17 -9.96 -1.52 6.02
N HIS A 18 -10.57 -0.99 4.96
CA HIS A 18 -11.89 -0.41 5.00
C HIS A 18 -12.60 -0.59 3.63
N PRO A 19 -13.79 -1.21 3.56
CA PRO A 19 -14.45 -1.57 2.29
C PRO A 19 -14.66 -0.42 1.30
N SER A 20 -14.83 0.81 1.81
CA SER A 20 -15.03 2.01 0.97
C SER A 20 -13.77 2.50 0.26
N LEU A 21 -12.56 2.10 0.69
CA LEU A 21 -11.30 2.54 0.08
C LEU A 21 -11.00 1.77 -1.22
N THR A 22 -11.88 1.93 -2.19
CA THR A 22 -11.72 1.37 -3.54
C THR A 22 -10.79 2.24 -4.39
N VAL A 23 -10.15 1.68 -5.42
CA VAL A 23 -9.28 2.48 -6.33
C VAL A 23 -10.03 3.68 -6.93
N PRO A 24 -11.26 3.53 -7.48
CA PRO A 24 -12.01 4.68 -7.99
C PRO A 24 -12.31 5.73 -6.92
N PHE A 25 -12.68 5.31 -5.71
CA PHE A 25 -12.95 6.25 -4.60
C PHE A 25 -11.68 7.01 -4.20
N ILE A 26 -10.55 6.31 -4.10
CA ILE A 26 -9.26 6.92 -3.78
C ILE A 26 -8.89 7.93 -4.87
N GLU A 27 -8.94 7.54 -6.15
CA GLU A 27 -8.62 8.40 -7.29
C GLU A 27 -9.48 9.67 -7.32
N GLU A 28 -10.80 9.54 -7.06
CA GLU A 28 -11.71 10.68 -6.97
C GLU A 28 -11.30 11.69 -5.89
N LYS A 29 -10.81 11.21 -4.73
CA LYS A 29 -10.49 12.06 -3.58
C LYS A 29 -9.10 12.67 -3.62
N ILE A 30 -8.12 11.96 -4.20
CA ILE A 30 -6.70 12.36 -4.10
C ILE A 30 -6.07 12.71 -5.46
N GLY A 31 -6.79 12.46 -6.56
CA GLY A 31 -6.42 12.92 -7.89
C GLY A 31 -5.42 12.03 -8.65
N PHE A 32 -5.17 10.82 -8.18
CA PHE A 32 -4.35 9.84 -8.91
C PHE A 32 -4.83 8.40 -8.72
N ASP A 33 -4.64 7.59 -9.76
CA ASP A 33 -5.00 6.18 -9.77
C ASP A 33 -3.92 5.34 -9.07
N LEU A 34 -4.23 4.89 -7.85
CA LEU A 34 -3.33 4.06 -7.05
C LEU A 34 -3.01 2.70 -7.68
N SER A 35 -3.68 2.27 -8.77
CA SER A 35 -3.33 1.07 -9.53
C SER A 35 -2.33 1.32 -10.68
N LYS A 36 -2.07 2.59 -11.03
CA LYS A 36 -1.18 2.97 -12.14
C LYS A 36 0.13 3.59 -11.69
N VAL A 37 0.15 4.26 -10.54
CA VAL A 37 1.34 4.96 -10.02
C VAL A 37 2.39 3.98 -9.49
N ASN A 38 3.66 4.36 -9.55
CA ASN A 38 4.76 3.69 -8.84
C ASN A 38 5.02 4.44 -7.52
N PRO A 39 4.63 3.90 -6.36
CA PRO A 39 4.76 4.62 -5.09
C PRO A 39 6.20 4.92 -4.68
N GLU A 40 7.16 4.10 -5.11
CA GLU A 40 8.58 4.29 -4.82
C GLU A 40 9.18 5.46 -5.59
N GLU A 41 8.71 5.71 -6.81
CA GLU A 41 9.20 6.80 -7.67
C GLU A 41 8.39 8.09 -7.52
N GLN A 42 7.09 7.98 -7.29
CA GLN A 42 6.18 9.12 -7.33
C GLN A 42 6.07 9.86 -6.00
N PHE A 43 6.21 9.17 -4.87
CA PHE A 43 5.99 9.76 -3.55
C PHE A 43 7.31 9.98 -2.82
N PHE A 44 7.57 11.24 -2.47
CA PHE A 44 8.74 11.60 -1.67
C PHE A 44 8.63 11.08 -0.22
N HIS A 45 7.40 10.99 0.32
CA HIS A 45 7.10 10.53 1.67
C HIS A 45 5.92 9.55 1.72
N PRO A 46 6.06 8.31 1.21
CA PRO A 46 4.96 7.34 1.10
C PRO A 46 4.05 7.20 2.34
N ALA A 47 4.57 7.38 3.55
CA ALA A 47 3.78 7.39 4.77
C ALA A 47 2.72 8.49 4.84
N ASN A 48 2.99 9.66 4.25
CA ASN A 48 2.05 10.76 4.15
C ASN A 48 0.90 10.40 3.22
N GLU A 49 1.18 9.85 2.03
CA GLU A 49 0.13 9.42 1.10
C GLU A 49 -0.69 8.25 1.68
N PHE A 50 -0.03 7.29 2.32
CA PHE A 50 -0.72 6.19 3.02
C PHE A 50 -1.65 6.72 4.11
N GLY A 51 -1.16 7.64 4.95
CA GLY A 51 -1.95 8.28 6.00
C GLY A 51 -3.11 9.12 5.46
N LEU A 52 -2.90 9.82 4.34
CA LEU A 52 -3.93 10.61 3.66
C LEU A 52 -5.06 9.71 3.18
N ILE A 53 -4.76 8.57 2.56
CA ILE A 53 -5.76 7.60 2.11
C ILE A 53 -6.57 7.06 3.29
N LEU A 54 -5.93 6.68 4.40
CA LEU A 54 -6.62 6.21 5.59
C LEU A 54 -7.52 7.30 6.21
N ASN A 55 -7.10 8.57 6.15
CA ASN A 55 -7.88 9.69 6.66
C ASN A 55 -9.20 9.89 5.88
N LEU A 56 -9.28 9.48 4.60
CA LEU A 56 -10.53 9.54 3.82
C LEU A 56 -11.70 8.79 4.48
N VAL A 57 -11.41 7.83 5.36
CA VAL A 57 -12.40 7.06 6.14
C VAL A 57 -12.27 7.29 7.65
N GLY A 58 -11.62 8.38 8.06
CA GLY A 58 -11.48 8.78 9.47
C GLY A 58 -10.44 7.99 10.26
N ILE A 59 -9.58 7.20 9.62
CA ILE A 59 -8.51 6.45 10.29
C ILE A 59 -7.25 7.31 10.34
N THR A 60 -6.79 7.63 11.55
CA THR A 60 -5.52 8.36 11.75
C THR A 60 -4.35 7.38 11.74
N TYR A 61 -3.42 7.56 10.81
CA TYR A 61 -2.21 6.76 10.73
C TYR A 61 -1.12 7.29 11.68
N ASN A 62 -0.61 6.44 12.56
CA ASN A 62 0.37 6.80 13.60
C ASN A 62 1.51 5.77 13.78
N LYS A 63 1.54 4.70 12.98
CA LYS A 63 2.56 3.65 13.03
C LYS A 63 2.70 2.95 14.40
N SER A 64 1.64 2.95 15.22
CA SER A 64 1.66 2.17 16.46
C SER A 64 1.75 0.68 16.15
N PHE A 65 2.26 -0.10 17.11
CA PHE A 65 2.36 -1.56 16.98
C PHE A 65 1.01 -2.18 16.60
N ASP A 66 -0.06 -1.87 17.35
CA ASP A 66 -1.40 -2.41 17.12
C ASP A 66 -1.94 -2.04 15.73
N GLN A 67 -1.66 -0.82 15.26
CA GLN A 67 -2.10 -0.38 13.94
C GLN A 67 -1.34 -1.13 12.84
N MET A 68 -0.04 -1.30 12.99
CA MET A 68 0.79 -2.04 12.04
C MET A 68 0.43 -3.51 12.02
N GLU A 69 0.23 -4.15 13.18
CA GLU A 69 -0.25 -5.53 13.29
C GLU A 69 -1.64 -5.68 12.63
N GLY A 70 -2.53 -4.72 12.87
CA GLY A 70 -3.86 -4.68 12.24
C GLY A 70 -3.82 -4.52 10.71
N ILE A 71 -2.83 -3.81 10.16
CA ILE A 71 -2.63 -3.70 8.70
C ILE A 71 -2.00 -4.98 8.15
N LEU A 72 -0.92 -5.45 8.76
CA LEU A 72 -0.16 -6.62 8.30
C LEU A 72 -0.99 -7.90 8.33
N SER A 73 -1.85 -8.08 9.35
CA SER A 73 -2.77 -9.22 9.46
C SER A 73 -3.82 -9.30 8.35
N LYS A 74 -4.01 -8.23 7.58
CA LYS A 74 -4.93 -8.20 6.42
C LYS A 74 -4.23 -8.55 5.10
N ILE A 75 -2.90 -8.59 5.08
CA ILE A 75 -2.13 -8.92 3.89
C ILE A 75 -2.24 -10.42 3.67
N ASP A 76 -2.59 -10.82 2.45
CA ASP A 76 -2.55 -12.21 2.01
C ASP A 76 -1.68 -12.38 0.75
N SER A 77 -1.54 -13.63 0.31
CA SER A 77 -0.71 -13.97 -0.86
C SER A 77 -1.17 -13.30 -2.15
N THR A 78 -2.45 -12.89 -2.25
CA THR A 78 -2.96 -12.18 -3.42
C THR A 78 -2.44 -10.75 -3.49
N ASP A 79 -2.31 -10.07 -2.35
CA ASP A 79 -1.72 -8.72 -2.30
C ASP A 79 -0.26 -8.75 -2.73
N ILE A 80 0.49 -9.74 -2.22
CA ILE A 80 1.91 -9.94 -2.52
C ILE A 80 2.09 -10.21 -4.02
N ARG A 81 1.33 -11.16 -4.58
CA ARG A 81 1.40 -11.52 -6.00
C ARG A 81 0.99 -10.35 -6.91
N ASN A 82 -0.10 -9.66 -6.59
CA ASN A 82 -0.56 -8.52 -7.39
C ASN A 82 0.44 -7.35 -7.34
N SER A 83 1.13 -7.16 -6.20
CA SER A 83 2.22 -6.19 -6.04
C SER A 83 3.45 -6.56 -6.87
N LEU A 84 3.78 -7.85 -6.99
CA LEU A 84 4.86 -8.34 -7.86
C LEU A 84 4.55 -8.17 -9.35
N GLU A 85 3.37 -8.63 -9.78
CA GLU A 85 2.97 -8.62 -11.19
C GLU A 85 2.86 -7.21 -11.76
N ASN A 86 2.51 -6.22 -10.92
CA ASN A 86 2.37 -4.85 -11.37
C ASN A 86 3.70 -4.10 -11.57
N ASN A 87 4.82 -4.58 -11.00
CA ASN A 87 6.14 -3.96 -11.06
C ASN A 87 6.17 -2.48 -10.61
N ARG A 88 5.33 -2.09 -9.65
CA ARG A 88 5.20 -0.70 -9.20
C ARG A 88 5.99 -0.40 -7.93
N CYS A 89 6.77 -1.34 -7.42
CA CYS A 89 7.68 -1.13 -6.31
C CYS A 89 8.87 -2.08 -6.42
N ASN A 90 9.98 -1.55 -6.96
CA ASN A 90 11.18 -2.33 -7.29
C ASN A 90 11.83 -2.93 -6.05
N SER A 91 11.86 -2.18 -4.95
CA SER A 91 12.37 -2.67 -3.67
C SER A 91 11.60 -3.84 -3.10
N PHE A 92 10.27 -3.82 -3.18
CA PHE A 92 9.45 -4.91 -2.69
C PHE A 92 9.65 -6.16 -3.54
N ALA A 93 9.72 -6.00 -4.86
CA ALA A 93 10.06 -7.08 -5.77
C ALA A 93 11.44 -7.68 -5.43
N ARG A 94 12.45 -6.84 -5.18
CA ARG A 94 13.79 -7.28 -4.77
C ARG A 94 13.78 -8.01 -3.42
N PHE A 95 12.98 -7.55 -2.46
CA PHE A 95 12.83 -8.21 -1.16
C PHE A 95 12.30 -9.64 -1.31
N LEU A 96 11.27 -9.84 -2.13
CA LEU A 96 10.66 -11.15 -2.34
C LEU A 96 11.55 -12.09 -3.14
N MET A 97 12.27 -11.60 -4.15
CA MET A 97 13.23 -12.41 -4.92
C MET A 97 14.36 -12.99 -4.07
N ILE A 98 14.79 -12.29 -3.01
CA ILE A 98 15.81 -12.79 -2.07
C ILE A 98 15.24 -13.93 -1.21
N TRP A 99 13.95 -13.88 -0.87
CA TRP A 99 13.30 -14.84 0.03
C TRP A 99 12.82 -16.12 -0.65
N GLU A 100 12.50 -16.12 -1.94
CA GLU A 100 12.11 -17.35 -2.66
C GLU A 100 13.30 -18.25 -3.03
N TRP A 101 14.55 -17.76 -2.86
CA TRP A 101 15.79 -18.48 -3.18
C TRP A 101 16.80 -18.51 -2.01
N GLY A 102 16.35 -18.20 -0.80
CA GLY A 102 17.16 -18.16 0.43
C GLY A 102 16.98 -19.38 1.33
#